data_AF-A0A9E3X5R3-F1
#
_entry.id   AF-A0A9E3X5R3-F1
#
_cell.length_a   1.000
_cell.length_b   1.000
_cell.length_c   1.000
_cell.angle_alpha   90.00
_cell.angle_beta   90.00
_cell.angle_gamma   90.00
#
_symmetry.space_group_name_H-M   'P 1'
#
loop_
_entity.id
_entity.type
_entity.pdbx_description
1 polymer ?
#
loop_
_entity_poly.entity_id
_entity_poly.type
_entity_poly.pdbx_seq_one_letter_code
_entity_poly.pdbx_strand_id
1 'polypeptide(L)'
;MIPANATLHVTALSTLKVVLNNRNISTTLSSTANLLLVYLLSTEQPHAREAVAELFWPERQAKQAASNLRTLLSALRKSCGDHVVITRTTVGVEPTHVAYDVAD
;
A
#
# COMPACT_ATOMS: atom_id res chain seq x y z
N MET A 1 12.41 22.35 19.83
CA MET A 1 13.62 22.48 19.00
C MET A 1 14.31 21.12 19.01
N ILE A 2 14.37 20.41 17.89
CA ILE A 2 15.08 19.12 17.78
C ILE A 2 16.59 19.43 17.64
N PRO A 3 17.50 18.74 18.37
CA PRO A 3 18.93 19.04 18.31
C PRO A 3 19.47 18.88 16.88
N ALA A 4 20.41 19.75 16.50
CA ALA A 4 20.98 19.82 15.15
C ALA A 4 21.63 18.51 14.65
N ASN A 5 21.82 17.53 15.53
CA ASN A 5 22.44 16.23 15.24
C ASN A 5 21.48 15.05 15.48
N ALA A 6 20.16 15.27 15.48
CA ALA A 6 19.20 14.18 15.58
C ALA A 6 19.14 13.38 14.27
N THR A 7 19.50 12.11 14.33
CA THR A 7 19.39 11.18 13.19
C THR A 7 18.08 10.42 13.30
N LEU A 8 17.17 10.62 12.33
CA LEU A 8 15.94 9.83 12.23
C LEU A 8 16.25 8.57 11.41
N HIS A 9 16.23 7.41 12.07
CA HIS A 9 16.36 6.11 11.39
C HIS A 9 14.98 5.49 11.21
N VAL A 10 14.56 5.33 9.95
CA VAL A 10 13.32 4.61 9.60
C VAL A 10 13.70 3.37 8.81
N THR A 11 13.57 2.20 9.44
CA THR A 11 13.80 0.91 8.77
C THR A 11 12.46 0.35 8.32
N ALA A 12 11.98 0.80 7.16
CA ALA A 12 10.75 0.27 6.59
C ALA A 12 11.08 -0.99 5.77
N LEU A 13 10.91 -2.16 6.41
CA LEU A 13 10.64 -3.45 5.75
C LEU A 13 11.82 -4.14 5.05
N SER A 14 12.91 -4.46 5.76
CA SER A 14 13.94 -5.37 5.21
C SER A 14 13.36 -6.75 4.82
N THR A 15 12.24 -7.15 5.43
CA THR A 15 11.42 -8.30 5.04
C THR A 15 9.92 -8.02 5.27
N LEU A 16 9.29 -7.10 4.51
CA LEU A 16 7.83 -7.00 4.54
C LEU A 16 7.22 -8.39 4.34
N LYS A 17 6.45 -8.84 5.32
CA LYS A 17 5.70 -10.08 5.24
C LYS A 17 4.22 -9.76 5.37
N VAL A 18 3.49 -9.89 4.27
CA VAL A 18 2.03 -9.81 4.29
C VAL A 18 1.50 -11.21 4.10
N VAL A 19 0.76 -11.71 5.08
CA VAL A 19 0.19 -13.07 5.06
C VAL A 19 -1.32 -12.98 4.96
N LEU A 20 -1.89 -13.66 3.96
CA LEU A 20 -3.33 -13.80 3.80
C LEU A 20 -3.66 -15.29 3.74
N ASN A 21 -4.49 -15.79 4.66
CA ASN A 21 -4.86 -17.22 4.74
C ASN A 21 -3.62 -18.14 4.72
N ASN A 22 -2.64 -17.85 5.58
CA ASN A 22 -1.34 -18.55 5.69
C ASN A 22 -0.45 -18.49 4.44
N ARG A 23 -0.82 -17.72 3.40
CA ARG A 23 -0.01 -17.49 2.21
C ARG A 23 0.73 -16.16 2.32
N ASN A 24 2.05 -16.19 2.21
CA ASN A 24 2.84 -14.96 2.10
C ASN A 24 2.61 -14.33 0.72
N ILE A 25 1.83 -13.25 0.66
CA ILE A 25 1.49 -12.55 -0.58
C ILE A 25 2.53 -11.49 -0.96
N SER A 26 3.37 -11.03 -0.02
CA SER A 26 4.35 -9.97 -0.31
C SER A 26 5.44 -10.42 -1.28
N THR A 27 5.71 -11.73 -1.39
CA THR A 27 6.66 -12.30 -2.36
C THR A 27 6.11 -12.36 -3.79
N THR A 28 4.79 -12.20 -3.96
CA THR A 28 4.12 -12.25 -5.28
C THR A 28 3.81 -10.86 -5.83
N LEU A 29 3.84 -9.85 -4.96
CA LEU A 29 3.56 -8.45 -5.29
C LEU A 29 4.87 -7.72 -5.60
N SER A 30 4.78 -6.71 -6.46
CA SER A 30 5.89 -5.76 -6.63
C SER A 30 6.10 -4.94 -5.36
N SER A 31 7.29 -4.37 -5.17
CA SER A 31 7.59 -3.49 -4.04
C SER A 31 6.61 -2.32 -3.94
N THR A 32 6.20 -1.74 -5.07
CA THR A 32 5.21 -0.65 -5.10
C THR A 32 3.81 -1.14 -4.71
N ALA A 33 3.41 -2.36 -5.10
CA ALA A 33 2.12 -2.92 -4.72
C ALA A 33 2.07 -3.20 -3.22
N ASN A 34 3.16 -3.77 -2.70
CA ASN A 34 3.38 -3.96 -1.28
C ASN A 34 3.28 -2.65 -0.49
N LEU A 35 3.94 -1.59 -0.97
CA LEU A 35 3.87 -0.27 -0.34
C LEU A 35 2.45 0.30 -0.35
N LEU A 36 1.71 0.16 -1.46
CA LEU A 36 0.31 0.58 -1.53
C LEU A 36 -0.55 -0.21 -0.55
N LEU A 37 -0.37 -1.52 -0.45
CA LEU A 37 -1.13 -2.33 0.49
C LEU A 37 -0.88 -1.90 1.94
N VAL A 38 0.38 -1.68 2.32
CA VAL A 38 0.75 -1.18 3.65
C VAL A 38 0.11 0.19 3.90
N TYR A 39 0.18 1.11 2.94
CA TYR A 39 -0.44 2.44 3.06
C TYR A 39 -1.96 2.36 3.32
N LEU A 40 -2.67 1.53 2.56
CA LEU A 40 -4.12 1.35 2.72
C LEU A 40 -4.46 0.72 4.07
N LEU A 41 -3.69 -0.29 4.50
CA LEU A 41 -3.86 -0.93 5.80
C LEU A 41 -3.64 0.08 6.92
N SER A 42 -2.54 0.83 6.93
CA SER A 42 -2.19 1.76 8.01
C SER A 42 -3.18 2.92 8.20
N THR A 43 -4.02 3.20 7.22
CA THR A 43 -4.99 4.31 7.27
C THR A 43 -6.42 3.84 7.54
N GLU A 44 -6.71 2.56 7.29
CA GLU A 44 -8.03 1.92 7.50
C GLU A 44 -9.23 2.70 6.90
N GLN A 45 -8.98 3.53 5.88
CA GLN A 45 -9.98 4.37 5.24
C GLN A 45 -9.90 4.27 3.71
N PRO A 46 -11.03 4.42 3.00
CA PRO A 46 -11.01 4.56 1.54
C PRO A 46 -10.35 5.87 1.10
N HIS A 47 -9.44 5.78 0.13
CA HIS A 47 -8.74 6.91 -0.48
C HIS A 47 -9.20 7.15 -1.91
N ALA A 48 -9.20 8.41 -2.34
CA ALA A 48 -9.43 8.76 -3.75
C ALA A 48 -8.31 8.19 -4.63
N ARG A 49 -8.68 7.54 -5.73
CA ARG A 49 -7.71 6.91 -6.65
C ARG A 49 -6.80 7.93 -7.29
N GLU A 50 -7.31 9.12 -7.59
CA GLU A 50 -6.54 10.23 -8.11
C GLU A 50 -5.45 10.66 -7.12
N ALA A 51 -5.81 10.82 -5.83
CA ALA A 51 -4.86 11.20 -4.78
C ALA A 51 -3.79 10.12 -4.55
N VAL A 52 -4.18 8.84 -4.56
CA VAL A 52 -3.22 7.73 -4.45
C VAL A 52 -2.28 7.70 -5.68
N ALA A 53 -2.80 7.95 -6.88
CA ALA A 53 -1.97 7.98 -8.08
C ALA A 53 -0.94 9.13 -8.01
N GLU A 54 -1.35 10.30 -7.54
CA GLU A 54 -0.47 11.46 -7.34
C GLU A 54 0.59 11.18 -6.27
N LEU A 55 0.21 10.58 -5.14
CA LEU A 55 1.12 10.21 -4.05
C LEU A 55 2.23 9.26 -4.50
N PHE A 56 1.88 8.24 -5.30
CA PHE A 56 2.83 7.21 -5.71
C PHE A 56 3.66 7.59 -6.94
N TRP A 57 3.18 8.53 -7.76
CA TRP A 57 3.85 8.97 -8.98
C TRP A 57 3.75 10.49 -9.18
N PRO A 58 4.30 11.31 -8.27
CA PRO A 58 4.15 12.77 -8.28
C PRO A 58 4.74 13.41 -9.55
N GLU A 59 5.84 12.85 -10.06
CA GLU A 59 6.55 13.36 -11.25
C GLU A 59 5.95 12.88 -12.59
N ARG A 60 4.80 12.21 -12.58
CA ARG A 60 4.18 11.66 -13.79
C ARG A 60 2.92 12.44 -14.14
N GLN A 61 2.67 12.59 -15.44
CA GLN A 61 1.40 13.13 -15.92
C GLN A 61 0.23 12.30 -15.38
N ALA A 62 -0.86 12.99 -15.01
CA ALA A 62 -2.02 12.37 -14.35
C ALA A 62 -2.55 11.12 -15.08
N LYS A 63 -2.59 11.14 -16.42
CA LYS A 63 -3.03 9.98 -17.23
C LYS A 63 -2.11 8.76 -17.05
N GLN A 64 -0.80 8.97 -16.98
CA GLN A 64 0.16 7.89 -16.77
C GLN A 64 0.10 7.37 -15.33
N ALA A 65 0.00 8.26 -14.34
CA ALA A 65 -0.16 7.90 -12.94
C ALA A 65 -1.43 7.05 -12.72
N ALA A 66 -2.57 7.46 -13.30
CA ALA A 66 -3.82 6.70 -13.24
C ALA A 66 -3.72 5.34 -13.92
N SER A 67 -3.00 5.25 -15.05
CA SER A 67 -2.76 3.97 -15.74
C SER A 67 -1.90 3.03 -14.88
N ASN A 68 -0.84 3.55 -14.27
CA ASN A 68 0.02 2.79 -13.36
C ASN A 68 -0.78 2.30 -12.14
N LEU A 69 -1.58 3.18 -11.53
CA LEU A 69 -2.43 2.81 -10.41
C LEU A 69 -3.40 1.69 -10.80
N ARG A 70 -4.05 1.76 -11.97
CA ARG A 70 -4.96 0.70 -12.42
C ARG A 70 -4.26 -0.66 -12.52
N THR A 71 -3.05 -0.70 -13.06
CA THR A 71 -2.24 -1.93 -13.12
C THR A 71 -1.92 -2.45 -11.72
N LEU A 72 -1.54 -1.55 -10.80
CA LEU A 72 -1.23 -1.88 -9.42
C LEU A 72 -2.43 -2.44 -8.67
N LEU A 73 -3.59 -1.79 -8.80
CA LEU A 73 -4.85 -2.23 -8.22
C LEU A 73 -5.29 -3.59 -8.77
N SER A 74 -5.09 -3.85 -10.06
CA SER A 74 -5.35 -5.17 -10.65
C SER A 74 -4.45 -6.25 -10.06
N ALA A 75 -3.19 -5.95 -9.75
CA ALA A 75 -2.29 -6.91 -9.12
C ALA A 75 -2.71 -7.19 -7.67
N LEU A 76 -3.02 -6.13 -6.92
CA LEU A 76 -3.52 -6.26 -5.55
C LEU A 76 -4.80 -7.08 -5.47
N ARG A 77 -5.76 -6.83 -6.36
CA ARG A 77 -7.03 -7.58 -6.38
C ARG A 77 -6.82 -9.08 -6.63
N LYS A 78 -5.85 -9.45 -7.49
CA LYS A 78 -5.52 -10.86 -7.73
C LYS A 78 -4.93 -11.55 -6.50
N SER A 79 -4.06 -10.87 -5.76
CA SER A 79 -3.39 -11.46 -4.59
C SER A 79 -4.24 -11.40 -3.32
N CYS A 80 -5.03 -10.34 -3.16
CA CYS A 80 -5.79 -10.05 -1.94
C CYS A 80 -7.29 -10.36 -2.05
N GLY A 81 -7.82 -10.62 -3.25
CA GLY A 81 -9.25 -10.85 -3.43
C GLY A 81 -10.09 -9.66 -2.98
N ASP A 82 -11.23 -9.94 -2.32
CA ASP A 82 -12.18 -8.92 -1.88
C ASP A 82 -11.75 -8.13 -0.64
N HIS A 83 -10.58 -8.45 -0.05
CA HIS A 83 -9.99 -7.65 1.02
C HIS A 83 -9.55 -6.25 0.56
N VAL A 84 -9.35 -6.05 -0.75
CA VAL A 84 -9.08 -4.73 -1.34
C VAL A 84 -10.33 -4.27 -2.09
N VAL A 85 -11.00 -3.26 -1.52
CA VAL A 85 -12.23 -2.69 -2.05
C VAL A 85 -11.87 -1.58 -3.04
N ILE A 86 -12.16 -1.83 -4.32
CA ILE A 86 -11.85 -0.89 -5.40
C ILE A 86 -13.18 -0.46 -6.02
N THR A 87 -13.44 0.84 -6.00
CA THR A 87 -14.56 1.45 -6.72
C THR A 87 -14.05 2.22 -7.94
N ARG A 88 -14.96 2.88 -8.63
CA ARG A 88 -14.60 3.76 -9.76
C ARG A 88 -13.66 4.88 -9.31
N THR A 89 -13.85 5.43 -8.12
CA THR A 89 -13.18 6.65 -7.63
C THR A 89 -12.35 6.43 -6.36
N THR A 90 -12.55 5.33 -5.63
CA THR A 90 -11.86 5.06 -4.37
C THR A 90 -11.20 3.70 -4.34
N VAL A 91 -10.19 3.57 -3.48
CA VAL A 91 -9.57 2.30 -3.09
C VAL A 91 -9.40 2.28 -1.57
N GLY A 92 -9.74 1.17 -0.95
CA GLY A 92 -9.50 0.92 0.47
C GLY A 92 -9.26 -0.57 0.72
N VAL A 93 -9.12 -0.90 1.99
CA VAL A 93 -9.14 -2.28 2.47
C VAL A 93 -10.40 -2.48 3.32
N GLU A 94 -10.99 -3.67 3.25
CA GLU A 94 -12.08 -4.01 4.14
C GLU A 94 -11.53 -4.05 5.59
N PRO A 95 -12.23 -3.51 6.59
CA PRO A 95 -11.84 -3.63 7.99
C PRO A 95 -11.82 -5.11 8.36
N THR A 96 -10.65 -5.70 8.27
CA THR A 96 -10.38 -7.07 8.66
C THR A 96 -9.45 -6.99 9.85
N HIS A 97 -9.50 -7.97 10.75
CA HIS A 97 -8.57 -8.03 11.89
C HIS A 97 -7.14 -8.16 11.34
N VAL A 98 -6.47 -7.03 11.14
CA VAL A 98 -5.07 -6.98 10.72
C VAL A 98 -4.26 -7.03 12.01
N ALA A 99 -3.64 -8.17 12.28
CA ALA A 99 -2.63 -8.26 13.32
C ALA A 99 -1.34 -7.64 12.75
N TYR A 100 -1.02 -6.42 13.19
CA TYR A 100 0.30 -5.82 12.96
C TYR A 100 1.28 -6.46 13.92
N ASP A 101 1.93 -7.54 13.49
CA ASP A 101 3.08 -8.10 14.21
C ASP A 101 4.28 -7.21 13.89
N VAL A 102 4.42 -6.10 14.61
CA VAL A 102 5.64 -5.28 14.58
C VAL A 102 6.66 -6.05 15.41
N ALA A 103 7.54 -6.80 14.74
CA ALA A 103 8.66 -7.43 15.42
C ALA A 103 9.51 -6.34 16.11
N ASP A 104 9.64 -6.47 17.43
CA ASP A 104 10.56 -5.70 18.28
C ASP A 104 12.03 -5.81 17.81
#